data_AF-A0A1B6MQ39-F1
#
_entry.id   AF-A0A1B6MQ39-F1
#
_cell.length_a   1.000
_cell.length_b   1.000
_cell.length_c   1.000
_cell.angle_alpha   90.00
_cell.angle_beta   90.00
_cell.angle_gamma   90.00
#
_symmetry.space_group_name_H-M   'P 1'
#
loop_
_entity.id
_entity.type
_entity.pdbx_description
1 polymer ?
#
loop_
_entity_poly.entity_id
_entity_poly.type
_entity_poly.pdbx_seq_one_letter_code
_entity_poly.pdbx_strand_id
1 'polypeptide(L)'
;MGRESLFWLSAVCLFFCWGCSGDDVKYKVLISHPAIPQKALDVLKDKFELIVSQGDPNSSREQLLKDIKGCAGVLLFGHMKFDKEMVEAAGDTLKVVGSA
;
A
#
# COMPACT_ATOMS: atom_id res chain seq x y z
N MET A 1 -25.38 -37.31 -13.57
CA MET A 1 -25.29 -36.01 -14.26
C MET A 1 -25.68 -34.89 -13.32
N GLY A 2 -24.69 -34.09 -12.89
CA GLY A 2 -24.82 -32.64 -12.62
C GLY A 2 -25.59 -32.21 -11.37
N ARG A 3 -25.21 -31.17 -10.63
CA ARG A 3 -24.18 -30.12 -10.77
C ARG A 3 -23.98 -29.58 -9.33
N GLU A 4 -22.83 -29.75 -8.67
CA GLU A 4 -21.73 -28.76 -8.65
C GLU A 4 -22.21 -27.33 -8.91
N SER A 5 -22.90 -26.71 -7.95
CA SER A 5 -23.27 -25.28 -8.02
C SER A 5 -23.38 -24.57 -6.67
N LEU A 6 -23.02 -25.20 -5.55
CA LEU A 6 -23.15 -24.59 -4.20
C LEU A 6 -21.82 -24.28 -3.51
N PHE A 7 -20.68 -24.57 -4.14
CA PHE A 7 -19.36 -24.36 -3.52
C PHE A 7 -18.78 -22.95 -3.75
N TRP A 8 -19.45 -22.09 -4.52
CA TRP A 8 -18.90 -20.80 -4.97
C TRP A 8 -19.43 -19.55 -4.25
N LEU A 9 -20.26 -19.70 -3.21
CA LEU A 9 -20.72 -18.55 -2.42
C LEU A 9 -20.03 -18.42 -1.04
N SER A 10 -19.35 -19.47 -0.55
CA SER A 10 -18.54 -19.37 0.68
C SER A 10 -17.12 -18.85 0.44
N ALA A 11 -16.62 -18.85 -0.79
CA ALA A 11 -15.27 -18.37 -1.11
C ALA A 11 -15.15 -16.84 -1.14
N VAL A 12 -16.26 -16.11 -1.33
CA VAL A 12 -16.26 -14.64 -1.30
C VAL A 12 -16.23 -14.12 0.15
N CYS A 13 -16.76 -14.87 1.12
CA CYS A 13 -16.63 -14.52 2.55
C CYS A 13 -15.25 -14.83 3.13
N LEU A 14 -14.48 -15.74 2.53
CA LEU A 14 -13.11 -16.05 2.99
C LEU A 14 -12.04 -15.10 2.43
N PHE A 15 -12.35 -14.32 1.38
CA PHE A 15 -11.48 -13.21 0.99
C PHE A 15 -11.59 -11.99 1.93
N PHE A 16 -12.66 -11.91 2.73
CA PHE A 16 -12.85 -10.88 3.76
C PHE A 16 -12.44 -11.33 5.16
N CYS A 17 -11.95 -12.56 5.32
CA CYS A 17 -11.61 -13.16 6.61
C CYS A 17 -10.34 -14.03 6.52
N TRP A 18 -9.32 -13.58 5.79
CA TRP A 18 -7.95 -14.05 6.00
C TRP A 18 -7.33 -13.16 7.07
N GLY A 19 -7.13 -13.76 8.24
CA GLY A 19 -6.93 -13.06 9.49
C GLY A 19 -5.80 -12.04 9.51
N CYS A 20 -6.08 -10.92 10.18
CA CYS A 20 -5.07 -10.24 10.97
C CYS A 20 -5.46 -10.45 12.43
N SER A 21 -5.03 -11.59 12.97
CA SER A 21 -4.90 -11.75 14.41
C SER A 21 -4.01 -10.63 14.91
N GLY A 22 -4.43 -10.01 16.01
CA GLY A 22 -3.87 -8.80 16.56
C GLY A 22 -2.37 -8.83 16.75
N ASP A 23 -1.75 -7.81 16.20
CA ASP A 23 -0.65 -7.06 16.79
C ASP A 23 -0.97 -5.61 16.40
N ASP A 24 -0.65 -4.61 17.22
CA ASP A 24 -0.97 -3.18 16.94
C ASP A 24 -0.16 -2.60 15.75
N VAL A 25 0.28 -3.47 14.83
CA VAL A 25 1.12 -3.15 13.69
C VAL A 25 0.30 -2.37 12.69
N LYS A 26 0.34 -1.05 12.83
CA LYS A 26 -0.13 -0.11 11.82
C LYS A 26 0.57 -0.42 10.51
N TYR A 27 -0.21 -0.66 9.46
CA TYR A 27 0.36 -0.89 8.13
C TYR A 27 1.13 0.34 7.67
N LYS A 28 2.35 0.12 7.20
CA LYS A 28 3.21 1.18 6.67
C LYS A 28 2.77 1.55 5.27
N VAL A 29 2.49 2.83 5.05
CA VAL A 29 2.10 3.38 3.76
C VAL A 29 3.12 4.45 3.35
N LEU A 30 3.77 4.22 2.21
CA LEU A 30 4.69 5.16 1.61
C LEU A 30 3.91 6.23 0.84
N ILE A 31 4.20 7.50 1.08
CA ILE A 31 3.69 8.64 0.33
C ILE A 31 4.85 9.25 -0.43
N SER A 32 4.72 9.28 -1.76
CA SER A 32 5.83 9.61 -2.65
C SER A 32 6.20 11.10 -2.68
N HIS A 33 5.28 11.98 -2.27
CA HIS A 33 5.47 13.43 -2.33
C HIS A 33 4.79 14.15 -1.13
N PRO A 34 5.44 15.17 -0.52
CA PRO A 34 4.83 15.97 0.53
C PRO A 34 3.73 16.94 0.07
N ALA A 35 3.38 16.99 -1.23
CA ALA A 35 2.35 17.88 -1.76
C ALA A 35 0.93 17.41 -1.38
N ILE A 36 0.81 16.24 -0.76
CA ILE A 36 -0.46 15.75 -0.24
C ILE A 36 -0.94 16.68 0.87
N PRO A 37 -2.19 17.19 0.78
CA PRO A 37 -2.73 18.11 1.77
C PRO A 37 -2.72 17.47 3.17
N GLN A 38 -2.34 18.27 4.17
CA GLN A 38 -2.17 17.78 5.54
C GLN A 38 -3.43 17.13 6.12
N LYS A 39 -4.63 17.57 5.69
CA LYS A 39 -5.91 16.93 6.05
C LYS A 39 -5.98 15.46 5.64
N ALA A 40 -5.45 15.10 4.46
CA ALA A 40 -5.41 13.71 4.03
C ALA A 40 -4.39 12.89 4.85
N LEU A 41 -3.23 13.49 5.17
CA LEU A 41 -2.26 12.87 6.06
C LEU A 41 -2.83 12.63 7.46
N ASP A 42 -3.59 13.57 7.99
CA ASP A 42 -4.21 13.47 9.32
C ASP A 42 -5.16 12.27 9.42
N VAL A 43 -6.05 12.11 8.43
CA VAL A 43 -6.96 10.96 8.32
C VAL A 43 -6.21 9.63 8.20
N LEU A 44 -5.10 9.63 7.45
CA LEU A 44 -4.32 8.43 7.21
C LEU A 44 -3.44 8.04 8.40
N LYS A 45 -2.89 9.00 9.16
CA LYS A 45 -2.04 8.77 10.35
C LYS A 45 -2.78 8.09 11.51
N ASP A 46 -4.08 8.32 11.59
CA ASP A 46 -4.95 7.66 12.58
C ASP A 46 -4.91 6.13 12.40
N LYS A 47 -4.98 5.67 11.14
CA LYS A 47 -5.17 4.27 10.78
C LYS A 47 -3.89 3.56 10.33
N PHE A 48 -2.92 4.29 9.80
CA PHE A 48 -1.73 3.76 9.13
C PHE A 48 -0.46 4.47 9.61
N GLU A 49 0.67 3.78 9.51
CA GLU A 49 1.97 4.39 9.73
C GLU A 49 2.43 5.04 8.41
N LEU A 50 2.51 6.36 8.38
CA LEU A 50 2.85 7.09 7.14
C LEU A 50 4.32 7.40 7.06
N ILE A 51 4.93 6.96 5.96
CA ILE A 51 6.30 7.32 5.57
C ILE A 51 6.15 8.30 4.42
N VAL A 52 6.52 9.56 4.62
CA VAL A 52 6.47 10.58 3.56
C VAL A 52 7.88 10.82 3.05
N SER A 53 8.16 10.49 1.79
CA SER A 53 9.47 10.79 1.20
C SER A 53 9.58 12.30 0.97
N GLN A 54 10.60 12.91 1.59
CA GLN A 54 10.82 14.37 1.58
C GLN A 54 11.67 14.82 0.37
N GLY A 55 11.23 14.51 -0.84
CA GLY A 55 11.87 15.01 -2.05
C GLY A 55 11.31 16.34 -2.50
N ASP A 56 12.19 17.32 -2.72
CA ASP A 56 11.87 18.61 -3.33
C ASP A 56 12.83 18.81 -4.54
N PRO A 57 12.36 18.96 -5.80
CA PRO A 57 10.98 19.00 -6.29
C PRO A 57 10.36 17.63 -6.60
N ASN A 58 11.13 16.53 -6.54
CA ASN A 58 10.66 15.15 -6.66
C ASN A 58 11.56 14.25 -5.82
N SER A 59 10.98 13.28 -5.11
CA SER A 59 11.74 12.23 -4.41
C SER A 59 12.56 11.43 -5.42
N SER A 60 13.88 11.38 -5.22
CA SER A 60 14.76 10.53 -6.03
C SER A 60 14.28 9.10 -5.97
N ARG A 61 14.29 8.39 -7.11
CA ARG A 61 13.88 6.98 -7.20
C ARG A 61 14.58 6.12 -6.14
N GLU A 62 15.84 6.37 -5.88
CA GLU A 62 16.65 5.67 -4.87
C GLU A 62 16.15 5.87 -3.44
N GLN A 63 15.59 7.03 -3.10
CA GLN A 63 14.97 7.27 -1.80
C GLN A 63 13.69 6.44 -1.68
N LEU A 64 12.84 6.48 -2.69
CA LEU A 64 11.59 5.71 -2.71
C LEU A 64 11.86 4.21 -2.63
N LEU A 65 12.88 3.70 -3.33
CA LEU A 65 13.30 2.30 -3.24
C LEU A 65 13.80 1.89 -1.85
N LYS A 66 14.32 2.84 -1.06
CA LYS A 66 14.69 2.60 0.34
C LYS A 66 13.47 2.66 1.24
N ASP A 67 12.61 3.66 1.04
CA ASP A 67 11.44 3.91 1.88
C ASP A 67 10.32 2.89 1.67
N ILE A 68 10.20 2.30 0.48
CA ILE A 68 9.12 1.34 0.14
C ILE A 68 9.33 -0.05 0.79
N LYS A 69 10.52 -0.33 1.30
CA LYS A 69 10.86 -1.64 1.87
C LYS A 69 10.00 -1.94 3.09
N GLY A 70 9.23 -3.03 3.04
CA GLY A 70 8.33 -3.40 4.13
C GLY A 70 7.07 -2.53 4.23
N CYS A 71 6.76 -1.73 3.20
CA CYS A 71 5.50 -1.02 3.12
C CYS A 71 4.38 -1.92 2.60
N ALA A 72 3.24 -1.87 3.28
CA ALA A 72 2.03 -2.57 2.85
C ALA A 72 1.30 -1.83 1.73
N GLY A 73 1.49 -0.51 1.63
CA GLY A 73 0.91 0.30 0.58
C GLY A 73 1.81 1.43 0.10
N VAL A 74 1.60 1.87 -1.13
CA VAL A 74 2.26 3.06 -1.69
C VAL A 74 1.22 3.98 -2.35
N LEU A 75 1.33 5.26 -2.05
CA LEU A 75 0.55 6.33 -2.66
C LEU A 75 1.50 7.20 -3.49
N LEU A 76 1.36 7.07 -4.81
CA LEU A 76 2.12 7.78 -5.81
C LEU A 76 1.37 9.06 -6.15
N PHE A 77 2.06 10.18 -6.05
CA PHE A 77 1.55 11.50 -6.41
C PHE A 77 2.35 12.06 -7.60
N GLY A 78 1.64 12.43 -8.67
CA GLY A 78 2.24 13.01 -9.88
C GLY A 78 2.73 11.98 -10.90
N HIS A 79 3.59 12.43 -11.83
CA HIS A 79 4.01 11.64 -12.99
C HIS A 79 5.20 10.70 -12.70
N MET A 80 5.10 9.97 -11.59
CA MET A 80 6.11 9.00 -11.16
C MET A 80 5.87 7.64 -11.85
N LYS A 81 6.93 7.06 -12.42
CA LYS A 81 6.87 5.69 -12.90
C LYS A 81 7.01 4.70 -11.76
N PHE A 82 6.02 3.82 -11.64
CA PHE A 82 6.07 2.66 -10.76
C PHE A 82 6.37 1.42 -11.60
N ASP A 83 7.64 1.03 -11.63
CA ASP A 83 8.13 -0.12 -12.40
C ASP A 83 8.32 -1.36 -11.52
N LYS A 84 8.68 -2.47 -12.17
CA LYS A 84 8.98 -3.76 -11.52
C LYS A 84 9.97 -3.62 -10.36
N GLU A 85 10.99 -2.78 -10.49
CA GLU A 85 11.99 -2.55 -9.43
C GLU A 85 11.39 -2.03 -8.12
N MET A 86 10.33 -1.20 -8.20
CA MET A 86 9.66 -0.68 -7.00
C MET A 86 8.83 -1.77 -6.32
N VAL A 87 8.18 -2.61 -7.12
CA VAL A 87 7.44 -3.79 -6.62
C VAL A 87 8.41 -4.78 -5.95
N GLU A 88 9.54 -5.06 -6.61
CA GLU A 88 10.59 -5.95 -6.10
C GLU A 88 11.24 -5.38 -4.83
N ALA A 89 11.43 -4.06 -4.74
CA ALA A 89 11.96 -3.41 -3.54
C ALA A 89 10.98 -3.45 -2.35
N ALA A 90 9.67 -3.35 -2.61
CA ALA A 90 8.66 -3.44 -1.55
C ALA A 90 8.52 -4.88 -1.01
N GLY A 91 8.69 -5.87 -1.90
CA GLY A 91 8.56 -7.29 -1.60
C GLY A 91 7.10 -7.73 -1.39
N ASP A 92 6.91 -8.94 -0.86
CA ASP A 92 5.59 -9.58 -0.65
C ASP A 92 4.65 -8.85 0.33
N THR A 93 5.19 -7.85 1.04
CA THR A 93 4.44 -7.01 1.96
C THR A 93 3.52 -6.03 1.23
N LEU A 94 3.86 -5.61 0.01
CA LEU A 94 3.06 -4.67 -0.77
C LEU A 94 1.73 -5.30 -1.19
N LYS A 95 0.63 -4.72 -0.73
CA LYS A 95 -0.75 -5.15 -1.04
C LYS A 95 -1.48 -4.19 -1.97
N VAL A 96 -1.19 -2.90 -1.86
CA VAL A 96 -1.96 -1.85 -2.54
C VAL A 96 -1.04 -0.80 -3.13
N VAL A 97 -1.31 -0.41 -4.38
CA VAL A 97 -0.68 0.71 -5.08
C VAL A 97 -1.80 1.68 -5.48
N GLY A 98 -1.73 2.92 -4.99
CA GLY A 98 -2.64 3.99 -5.34
C GLY A 98 -1.90 5.10 -6.10
N SER A 99 -2.54 5.65 -7.12
CA SER A 99 -2.06 6.83 -7.86
C SER A 99 -3.08 7.95 -7.76
N ALA A 100 -2.64 9.16 -7.40
CA ALA A 100 -3.45 10.37 -7.34
C ALA A 100 -2.90 11.46 -8.27
#